data_AF-A0A968MXP6-F1
#
_entry.id   AF-A0A968MXP6-F1
#
_cell.length_a   1.000
_cell.length_b   1.000
_cell.length_c   1.000
_cell.angle_alpha   90.00
_cell.angle_beta   90.00
_cell.angle_gamma   90.00
#
_symmetry.space_group_name_H-M   'P 1'
#
loop_
_entity.id
_entity.type
_entity.pdbx_description
1 polymer ?
#
loop_
_entity_poly.entity_id
_entity_poly.type
_entity_poly.pdbx_seq_one_letter_code
_entity_poly.pdbx_strand_id
1 'polypeptide(L)'
;MKSLSILSDNWDEQDQIKYRQTCQFITDTLFALHHNIIDNLVSIDKYNDPNVMFEIIPLVSDNGTIITMTGKALSDLNTLIFTQKSKADLSRAEMEDLLTRLKNFILYTSIFLVFVSLILAFLTVRSLVVPINMMKSTLLMMSKGILPNKQMEERRDELGEMSVALNSLVTGQKKISDFALEIGRGNYNTPF
;
A
#
# COMPACT_ATOMS: atom_id res chain seq x y z
N MET A 1 -5.28 -33.96 -16.89
CA MET A 1 -5.44 -34.08 -15.42
C MET A 1 -4.22 -33.64 -14.61
N LYS A 2 -2.97 -33.93 -14.99
CA LYS A 2 -1.76 -33.59 -14.19
C LYS A 2 -1.59 -32.11 -13.81
N SER A 3 -1.99 -31.17 -14.65
CA SER A 3 -1.91 -29.74 -14.34
C SER A 3 -2.96 -29.29 -13.32
N LEU A 4 -4.16 -29.88 -13.37
CA LEU A 4 -5.27 -29.54 -12.50
C LEU A 4 -5.12 -30.19 -11.11
N SER A 5 -4.44 -31.33 -11.01
CA SER A 5 -4.11 -31.95 -9.71
C SER A 5 -3.16 -31.07 -8.89
N ILE A 6 -2.13 -30.50 -9.51
CA ILE A 6 -1.18 -29.59 -8.85
C ILE A 6 -1.90 -28.33 -8.36
N LEU A 7 -2.83 -27.80 -9.15
CA LEU A 7 -3.62 -26.63 -8.75
C LEU A 7 -4.59 -26.96 -7.61
N SER A 8 -5.16 -28.17 -7.61
CA SER A 8 -6.13 -28.61 -6.60
C SER A 8 -5.53 -28.80 -5.22
N ASP A 9 -4.22 -29.01 -5.09
CA ASP A 9 -3.55 -29.23 -3.80
C ASP A 9 -3.68 -28.04 -2.83
N ASN A 10 -3.91 -26.84 -3.37
CA ASN A 10 -4.11 -25.60 -2.60
C ASN A 10 -5.59 -25.25 -2.41
N TRP A 11 -6.52 -26.11 -2.83
CA TRP A 11 -7.95 -25.89 -2.61
C TRP A 11 -8.37 -26.34 -1.22
N ASP A 12 -9.52 -25.85 -0.77
CA ASP A 12 -10.12 -26.34 0.47
C ASP A 12 -10.36 -27.85 0.41
N GLU A 13 -10.27 -28.51 1.56
CA GLU A 13 -10.38 -29.96 1.67
C GLU A 13 -11.65 -30.52 1.01
N GLN A 14 -12.77 -29.79 1.12
CA GLN A 14 -14.04 -30.15 0.48
C GLN A 14 -13.96 -30.13 -1.05
N ASP A 15 -13.30 -29.13 -1.64
CA ASP A 15 -13.14 -29.00 -3.09
C ASP A 15 -12.15 -30.03 -3.63
N GLN A 16 -11.11 -30.37 -2.85
CA GLN A 16 -10.18 -31.45 -3.18
C GLN A 16 -10.88 -32.81 -3.23
N ILE A 17 -11.69 -33.12 -2.21
CA ILE A 17 -12.45 -34.37 -2.16
C ILE A 17 -13.38 -34.44 -3.37
N LYS A 18 -14.13 -33.37 -3.65
CA LYS A 18 -15.05 -33.31 -4.79
C LYS A 18 -14.32 -33.46 -6.12
N TYR A 19 -13.18 -32.79 -6.30
CA TYR A 19 -12.33 -32.95 -7.49
C TYR A 19 -11.84 -34.39 -7.66
N ARG A 20 -11.31 -35.02 -6.60
CA ARG A 20 -10.84 -36.42 -6.65
C ARG A 20 -11.97 -37.38 -7.00
N GLN A 21 -13.14 -37.22 -6.37
CA GLN A 21 -14.32 -38.03 -6.65
C GLN A 21 -14.80 -37.88 -8.10
N THR A 22 -14.86 -36.64 -8.62
CA THR A 22 -15.22 -36.38 -10.02
C THR A 22 -14.20 -37.00 -10.98
N CYS A 23 -12.89 -36.88 -10.70
CA CYS A 23 -11.84 -37.50 -11.50
C CYS A 23 -11.90 -39.03 -11.50
N GLN A 24 -12.11 -39.65 -10.33
CA GLN A 24 -12.29 -41.10 -10.20
C GLN A 24 -13.54 -41.58 -10.94
N PHE A 25 -14.66 -40.89 -10.78
CA PHE A 25 -15.90 -41.22 -11.49
C PHE A 25 -15.74 -41.16 -13.01
N ILE A 26 -15.06 -40.13 -13.53
CA ILE A 26 -14.80 -39.99 -14.96
C ILE A 26 -13.84 -41.09 -15.45
N THR A 27 -12.77 -41.35 -14.73
CA THR A 27 -11.69 -42.25 -15.19
C THR A 27 -12.06 -43.72 -15.03
N ASP A 28 -12.49 -44.10 -13.84
CA ASP A 28 -12.66 -45.51 -13.45
C ASP A 28 -14.04 -46.05 -13.83
N THR A 29 -15.02 -45.16 -14.02
CA THR A 29 -16.39 -45.55 -14.34
C THR A 29 -16.79 -45.12 -15.75
N LEU A 30 -16.77 -43.82 -16.04
CA LEU A 30 -17.28 -43.32 -17.32
C LEU A 30 -16.40 -43.75 -18.50
N PHE A 31 -15.08 -43.59 -18.41
CA PHE A 31 -14.16 -44.00 -19.48
C PHE A 31 -14.06 -45.51 -19.61
N ALA A 32 -14.09 -46.26 -18.50
CA ALA A 32 -14.15 -47.72 -18.54
C ALA A 32 -15.39 -48.21 -19.30
N LEU A 33 -16.55 -47.59 -19.05
CA LEU A 33 -17.80 -47.91 -19.76
C LEU A 33 -17.71 -47.56 -21.25
N HIS A 34 -17.14 -46.41 -21.60
CA HIS A 34 -16.91 -46.06 -23.01
C HIS A 34 -15.94 -47.04 -23.69
N HIS A 35 -14.85 -47.43 -23.01
CA HIS A 35 -13.87 -48.36 -23.55
C HIS A 35 -14.49 -49.75 -23.80
N ASN A 36 -15.29 -50.24 -22.85
CA ASN A 36 -16.02 -51.48 -22.99
C ASN A 36 -16.94 -51.48 -24.22
N ILE A 37 -17.63 -50.37 -24.51
CA ILE A 37 -18.48 -50.26 -25.70
C ILE A 37 -17.63 -50.25 -26.98
N ILE A 38 -16.54 -49.49 -26.99
CA ILE A 38 -15.63 -49.42 -28.13
C ILE A 38 -15.03 -50.79 -28.43
N ASP A 39 -14.59 -51.53 -27.40
CA ASP A 39 -14.00 -52.87 -27.52
C ASP A 39 -15.00 -53.92 -28.03
N ASN A 40 -16.26 -53.82 -27.62
CA ASN A 40 -17.32 -54.72 -28.08
C ASN A 40 -17.78 -54.42 -29.52
N LEU A 41 -17.46 -53.24 -30.04
CA LEU A 41 -17.88 -52.76 -31.37
C LEU A 41 -16.70 -52.48 -32.32
N VAL A 42 -15.58 -53.17 -32.16
CA VAL A 42 -14.36 -52.97 -32.97
C VAL A 42 -14.55 -53.39 -34.43
N SER A 43 -15.36 -54.42 -34.72
CA SER A 43 -15.55 -54.96 -36.07
C SER A 43 -16.99 -54.90 -36.54
N ILE A 44 -17.19 -54.79 -37.86
CA ILE A 44 -18.53 -54.69 -38.45
C ILE A 44 -19.38 -55.95 -38.20
N ASP A 45 -18.74 -57.11 -38.03
CA ASP A 45 -19.43 -58.37 -37.69
C ASP A 45 -20.09 -58.31 -36.31
N LYS A 46 -19.50 -57.57 -35.35
CA LYS A 46 -20.06 -57.37 -34.01
C LYS A 46 -21.32 -56.53 -34.02
N TYR A 47 -21.49 -55.67 -35.03
CA TYR A 47 -22.74 -54.92 -35.20
C TYR A 47 -23.91 -55.78 -35.66
N ASN A 48 -23.61 -56.92 -36.27
CA ASN A 48 -24.60 -57.87 -36.74
C ASN A 48 -24.91 -58.97 -35.71
N ASP A 49 -24.20 -59.00 -34.57
CA ASP A 49 -24.44 -59.95 -33.47
C ASP A 49 -25.58 -59.44 -32.57
N PRO A 50 -26.74 -60.12 -32.56
CA PRO A 50 -27.89 -59.69 -31.77
C PRO A 50 -27.63 -59.66 -30.26
N ASN A 51 -26.73 -60.51 -29.76
CA ASN A 51 -26.41 -60.57 -28.33
C ASN A 51 -25.59 -59.34 -27.91
N VAL A 52 -24.62 -58.93 -28.73
CA VAL A 52 -23.80 -57.74 -28.49
C VAL A 52 -24.66 -56.48 -28.56
N MET A 53 -25.55 -56.39 -29.56
CA MET A 53 -26.43 -55.24 -29.71
C MET A 53 -27.46 -55.11 -28.59
N PHE A 54 -27.97 -56.23 -28.06
CA PHE A 54 -28.88 -56.23 -26.91
C PHE A 54 -28.24 -55.64 -25.65
N GLU A 55 -26.93 -55.85 -25.46
CA GLU A 55 -26.18 -55.32 -24.32
C GLU A 55 -25.81 -53.83 -24.48
N ILE A 56 -25.42 -53.41 -25.70
CA ILE A 56 -24.88 -52.06 -25.94
C ILE A 56 -25.95 -51.00 -26.19
N ILE A 57 -27.01 -51.31 -26.94
CA ILE A 57 -28.09 -50.36 -27.26
C ILE A 57 -28.65 -49.64 -26.03
N PRO A 58 -29.04 -50.31 -24.91
CA PRO A 58 -29.57 -49.62 -23.74
C PRO A 58 -28.57 -48.70 -23.05
N LEU A 59 -27.26 -48.90 -23.24
CA LEU A 59 -26.21 -48.06 -22.65
C LEU A 59 -26.03 -46.74 -23.41
N VAL A 60 -26.20 -46.76 -24.74
CA VAL A 60 -25.96 -45.61 -25.65
C VAL A 60 -27.23 -44.89 -26.11
N SER A 61 -28.40 -45.51 -25.90
CA SER A 61 -29.70 -44.91 -26.25
C SER A 61 -29.95 -43.60 -25.50
N ASP A 62 -30.95 -42.83 -25.95
CA ASP A 62 -31.44 -41.67 -25.22
C ASP A 62 -31.84 -42.07 -23.78
N ASN A 63 -31.40 -41.31 -22.79
CA ASN A 63 -31.44 -41.65 -21.36
C ASN A 63 -30.67 -42.91 -20.93
N GLY A 64 -29.81 -43.44 -21.79
CA GLY A 64 -28.90 -44.53 -21.48
C GLY A 64 -27.90 -44.17 -20.38
N THR A 65 -27.30 -45.21 -19.80
CA THR A 65 -26.33 -45.09 -18.69
C THR A 65 -25.18 -44.15 -19.04
N ILE A 66 -24.67 -44.16 -20.28
CA ILE A 66 -23.58 -43.25 -20.68
C ILE A 66 -24.03 -41.79 -20.67
N ILE A 67 -25.18 -41.48 -21.25
CA ILE A 67 -25.64 -40.10 -21.39
C ILE A 67 -25.92 -39.51 -20.00
N THR A 68 -26.54 -40.30 -19.11
CA THR A 68 -26.82 -39.87 -17.74
C THR A 68 -25.55 -39.68 -16.91
N MET A 69 -24.57 -40.59 -17.02
CA MET A 69 -23.29 -40.47 -16.31
C MET A 69 -22.43 -39.32 -16.85
N THR A 70 -22.41 -39.09 -18.16
CA THR A 70 -21.77 -37.92 -18.77
C THR A 70 -22.42 -36.63 -18.29
N GLY A 71 -23.76 -36.57 -18.24
CA GLY A 71 -24.50 -35.42 -17.72
C GLY A 71 -24.17 -35.13 -16.26
N LYS A 72 -24.08 -36.17 -15.42
CA LYS A 72 -23.64 -36.05 -14.02
C LYS A 72 -22.21 -35.52 -13.92
N ALA A 73 -21.27 -36.08 -14.69
CA ALA A 73 -19.88 -35.62 -14.70
C ALA A 73 -19.75 -34.14 -15.11
N LEU A 74 -20.50 -33.71 -16.12
CA LEU A 74 -20.56 -32.31 -16.53
C LEU A 74 -21.15 -31.42 -15.44
N SER A 75 -22.21 -31.86 -14.76
CA SER A 75 -22.80 -31.13 -13.63
C SER A 75 -21.81 -30.96 -12.47
N ASP A 76 -21.08 -32.02 -12.11
CA ASP A 76 -20.08 -32.00 -11.05
C ASP A 76 -18.92 -31.04 -11.40
N LEU A 77 -18.44 -31.09 -12.65
CA LEU A 77 -17.41 -30.18 -13.16
C LEU A 77 -17.90 -28.72 -13.19
N ASN A 78 -19.12 -28.46 -13.66
CA ASN A 78 -19.69 -27.12 -13.67
C ASN A 78 -19.84 -26.55 -12.26
N THR A 79 -20.19 -27.40 -11.29
CA THR A 79 -20.26 -26.97 -9.89
C THR A 79 -18.88 -26.58 -9.36
N LEU A 80 -17.83 -27.38 -9.64
CA LEU A 80 -16.46 -27.05 -9.26
C LEU A 80 -15.97 -25.75 -9.91
N ILE A 81 -16.25 -25.56 -11.20
CA ILE A 81 -15.92 -24.32 -11.94
C ILE A 81 -16.62 -23.12 -11.31
N PHE A 82 -17.91 -23.24 -10.99
CA PHE A 82 -18.68 -22.17 -10.38
C PHE A 82 -18.15 -21.81 -8.99
N THR A 83 -17.86 -22.81 -8.14
CA THR A 83 -17.29 -22.59 -6.81
C THR A 83 -15.95 -21.86 -6.91
N GLN A 84 -15.04 -22.31 -7.79
CA GLN A 84 -13.73 -21.68 -7.95
C GLN A 84 -13.84 -20.25 -8.49
N LYS A 85 -14.73 -20.03 -9.46
CA LYS A 85 -14.99 -18.69 -9.98
C LYS A 85 -15.53 -17.75 -8.90
N SER A 86 -16.50 -18.21 -8.11
CA SER A 86 -17.06 -17.42 -7.02
C SER A 86 -16.03 -17.06 -5.95
N LYS A 87 -15.11 -17.98 -5.60
CA LYS A 87 -14.00 -17.70 -4.67
C LYS A 87 -13.03 -16.68 -5.24
N ALA A 88 -12.69 -16.82 -6.53
CA ALA A 88 -11.83 -15.85 -7.21
C ALA A 88 -12.47 -14.45 -7.27
N ASP A 89 -13.77 -14.37 -7.54
CA ASP A 89 -14.51 -13.10 -7.60
C ASP A 89 -14.62 -12.45 -6.20
N LEU A 90 -14.85 -13.24 -5.15
CA LEU A 90 -14.84 -12.75 -3.77
C LEU A 90 -13.46 -12.20 -3.38
N SER A 91 -12.41 -12.97 -3.64
CA SER A 91 -11.03 -12.55 -3.34
C SER A 91 -10.65 -11.29 -4.13
N ARG A 92 -11.11 -11.14 -5.37
CA ARG A 92 -10.94 -9.90 -6.15
C ARG A 92 -11.64 -8.72 -5.50
N ALA A 93 -12.89 -8.88 -5.07
CA ALA A 93 -13.64 -7.82 -4.39
C ALA A 93 -12.97 -7.38 -3.07
N GLU A 94 -12.48 -8.34 -2.28
CA GLU A 94 -11.70 -8.06 -1.07
C GLU A 94 -10.41 -7.30 -1.39
N MET A 95 -9.70 -7.71 -2.45
CA MET A 95 -8.48 -7.04 -2.90
C MET A 95 -8.75 -5.60 -3.37
N GLU A 96 -9.86 -5.36 -4.08
CA GLU A 96 -10.29 -4.01 -4.47
C GLU A 96 -10.59 -3.12 -3.25
N ASP A 97 -11.23 -3.66 -2.20
CA ASP A 97 -11.45 -2.94 -0.95
C ASP A 97 -10.12 -2.58 -0.26
N LEU A 98 -9.19 -3.54 -0.15
CA LEU A 98 -7.86 -3.30 0.42
C LEU A 98 -7.08 -2.23 -0.35
N LEU A 99 -7.11 -2.27 -1.68
CA LEU A 99 -6.48 -1.26 -2.53
C LEU A 99 -7.13 0.11 -2.35
N THR A 100 -8.44 0.16 -2.20
CA THR A 100 -9.18 1.42 -1.94
C THR A 100 -8.81 2.00 -0.58
N ARG A 101 -8.74 1.18 0.47
CA ARG A 101 -8.27 1.60 1.80
C ARG A 101 -6.84 2.12 1.77
N LEU A 102 -5.95 1.41 1.08
CA LEU A 102 -4.55 1.82 0.91
C LEU A 102 -4.46 3.17 0.19
N LYS A 103 -5.20 3.35 -0.91
CA LYS A 103 -5.25 4.61 -1.65
C LYS A 103 -5.72 5.77 -0.77
N ASN A 104 -6.78 5.55 0.01
CA ASN A 104 -7.30 6.57 0.93
C ASN A 104 -6.28 6.91 2.03
N PHE A 105 -5.63 5.90 2.61
CA PHE A 105 -4.56 6.10 3.58
C PHE A 105 -3.44 6.97 3.01
N ILE A 106 -2.92 6.62 1.82
CA ILE A 106 -1.87 7.40 1.14
C ILE A 106 -2.33 8.84 0.91
N LEU A 107 -3.56 9.05 0.44
CA LEU A 107 -4.09 10.38 0.18
C LEU A 107 -4.16 11.24 1.45
N TYR A 108 -4.70 10.70 2.55
CA TYR A 108 -4.78 11.42 3.82
C TYR A 108 -3.40 11.70 4.41
N THR A 109 -2.49 10.73 4.40
CA THR A 109 -1.11 10.92 4.88
C THR A 109 -0.37 11.96 4.04
N SER A 110 -0.58 11.98 2.72
CA SER A 110 0.05 12.96 1.83
C SER A 110 -0.42 14.38 2.15
N ILE A 111 -1.73 14.57 2.33
CA ILE A 111 -2.30 15.86 2.72
C ILE A 111 -1.78 16.28 4.10
N PHE A 112 -1.77 15.36 5.05
CA PHE A 112 -1.26 15.59 6.40
C PHE A 112 0.21 16.04 6.40
N LEU A 113 1.07 15.40 5.60
CA LEU A 113 2.48 15.79 5.46
C LEU A 113 2.64 17.21 4.91
N VAL A 114 1.82 17.61 3.95
CA VAL A 114 1.84 18.98 3.44
C VAL A 114 1.48 19.97 4.56
N PHE A 115 0.44 19.69 5.35
CA PHE A 115 0.09 20.55 6.49
C PHE A 115 1.19 20.63 7.54
N VAL A 116 1.79 19.49 7.92
CA VAL A 116 2.90 19.46 8.88
C VAL A 116 4.10 20.26 8.37
N SER A 117 4.44 20.13 7.08
CA SER A 117 5.56 20.88 6.52
C SER A 117 5.32 22.40 6.51
N LEU A 118 4.09 22.85 6.24
CA LEU A 118 3.73 24.27 6.34
C LEU A 118 3.83 24.79 7.78
N ILE A 119 3.36 24.01 8.76
CA ILE A 119 3.46 24.37 10.18
C ILE A 119 4.93 24.47 10.59
N LEU A 120 5.74 23.47 10.24
CA LEU A 120 7.17 23.47 10.55
C LEU A 120 7.87 24.66 9.90
N ALA A 121 7.61 24.94 8.62
CA ALA A 121 8.17 26.10 7.93
C ALA A 121 7.82 27.42 8.65
N PHE A 122 6.55 27.58 9.05
CA PHE A 122 6.11 28.75 9.80
C PHE A 122 6.82 28.88 11.15
N LEU A 123 6.92 27.77 11.90
CA LEU A 123 7.63 27.75 13.18
C LEU A 123 9.10 28.10 13.01
N THR A 124 9.81 27.47 12.06
CA THR A 124 11.21 27.76 11.74
C THR A 124 11.44 29.22 11.38
N VAL A 125 10.57 29.81 10.54
CA VAL A 125 10.70 31.22 10.16
C VAL A 125 10.59 32.12 11.40
N ARG A 126 9.60 31.87 12.27
CA ARG A 126 9.33 32.70 13.44
C ARG A 126 10.36 32.51 14.57
N SER A 127 10.77 31.27 14.83
CA SER A 127 11.67 30.95 15.94
C SER A 127 13.14 31.16 15.61
N LEU A 128 13.56 30.93 14.36
CA LEU A 128 14.97 30.98 13.96
C LEU A 128 15.26 32.11 12.96
N VAL A 129 14.58 32.13 11.81
CA VAL A 129 14.96 33.02 10.69
C VAL A 129 14.81 34.50 11.05
N VAL A 130 13.68 34.87 11.68
CA VAL A 130 13.42 36.27 12.07
C VAL A 130 14.46 36.80 13.08
N PRO A 131 14.69 36.14 14.24
CA PRO A 131 15.71 36.59 15.20
C PRO A 131 17.12 36.66 14.61
N ILE A 132 17.54 35.66 13.83
CA ILE A 132 18.86 35.65 13.19
C ILE A 132 19.02 36.84 12.24
N ASN A 133 17.98 37.16 11.45
CA ASN A 133 18.01 38.33 10.58
C ASN A 133 18.03 39.65 11.35
N MET A 134 17.34 39.74 12.49
CA MET A 134 17.43 40.90 13.38
C MET A 134 18.85 41.07 13.93
N MET A 135 19.47 40.00 14.43
CA MET A 135 20.86 39.99 14.89
C MET A 135 21.83 40.46 13.80
N LYS A 136 21.70 39.88 12.60
CA LYS A 136 22.50 40.25 11.44
C LYS A 136 22.36 41.74 11.11
N SER A 137 21.13 42.26 11.09
CA SER A 137 20.87 43.68 10.79
C SER A 137 21.47 44.59 11.87
N THR A 138 21.34 44.24 13.14
CA THR A 138 21.91 44.97 14.27
C THR A 138 23.43 45.05 14.15
N LEU A 139 24.09 43.91 13.93
CA LEU A 139 25.54 43.85 13.72
C LEU A 139 25.99 44.71 12.53
N LEU A 140 25.24 44.70 11.43
CA LEU A 140 25.57 45.47 10.22
C LEU A 140 25.37 46.98 10.40
N MET A 141 24.45 47.41 11.27
CA MET A 141 24.34 48.82 11.68
C MET A 141 25.54 49.23 12.51
N MET A 142 25.91 48.41 13.50
CA MET A 142 27.05 48.68 14.37
C MET A 142 28.38 48.74 13.61
N SER A 143 28.56 47.89 12.60
CA SER A 143 29.77 47.93 11.75
C SER A 143 29.90 49.22 10.95
N LYS A 144 28.81 49.96 10.76
CA LYS A 144 28.78 51.29 10.12
C LYS A 144 28.82 52.45 11.13
N GLY A 145 29.02 52.15 12.42
CA GLY A 145 28.99 53.13 13.51
C GLY A 145 27.58 53.63 13.85
N ILE A 146 26.52 52.95 13.39
CA ILE A 146 25.14 53.30 13.70
C ILE A 146 24.67 52.49 14.89
N LEU A 147 24.38 53.16 16.01
CA LEU A 147 23.86 52.52 17.21
C LEU A 147 22.36 52.21 17.04
N PRO A 148 21.93 50.94 17.20
CA PRO A 148 20.52 50.57 17.11
C PRO A 148 19.72 51.14 18.29
N ASN A 149 18.52 51.66 18.02
CA ASN A 149 17.62 52.21 19.05
C ASN A 149 16.82 51.15 19.82
N LYS A 150 16.75 49.91 19.33
CA LYS A 150 15.96 48.84 19.94
C LYS A 150 16.86 47.67 20.32
N GLN A 151 16.77 47.25 21.58
CA GLN A 151 17.43 46.04 22.08
C GLN A 151 16.72 44.80 21.52
N MET A 152 17.50 43.74 21.34
CA MET A 152 16.95 42.45 20.91
C MET A 152 16.26 41.76 22.07
N GLU A 153 15.24 40.98 21.75
CA GLU A 153 14.46 40.22 22.72
C GLU A 153 15.32 39.12 23.34
N GLU A 154 15.35 39.08 24.67
CA GLU A 154 16.05 38.05 25.44
C GLU A 154 15.17 36.80 25.54
N ARG A 155 15.74 35.66 25.17
CA ARG A 155 15.06 34.36 25.13
C ARG A 155 15.79 33.36 26.01
N ARG A 156 15.14 32.25 26.33
CA ARG A 156 15.70 31.15 27.14
C ARG A 156 16.20 30.00 26.27
N ASP A 157 16.79 30.33 25.13
CA ASP A 157 17.38 29.41 24.16
C ASP A 157 18.76 29.93 23.73
N GLU A 158 19.46 29.17 22.89
CA GLU A 158 20.80 29.51 22.41
C GLU A 158 20.81 30.86 21.65
N LEU A 159 19.71 31.20 20.97
CA LEU A 159 19.56 32.50 20.32
C LEU A 159 19.36 33.63 21.32
N GLY A 160 18.72 33.36 22.46
CA GLY A 160 18.59 34.30 23.56
C GLY A 160 19.93 34.67 24.19
N GLU A 161 20.82 33.69 24.40
CA GLU A 161 22.19 33.95 24.87
C GLU A 161 22.95 34.84 23.89
N MET A 162 22.79 34.60 22.58
CA MET A 162 23.34 35.49 21.55
C MET A 162 22.73 36.89 21.60
N SER A 163 21.42 37.02 21.87
CA SER A 163 20.76 38.31 22.05
C SER A 163 21.33 39.11 23.22
N VAL A 164 21.53 38.46 24.36
CA VAL A 164 22.11 39.08 25.56
C VAL A 164 23.53 39.57 25.28
N ALA A 165 24.35 38.74 24.62
CA ALA A 165 25.70 39.11 24.25
C ALA A 165 25.72 40.32 23.30
N LEU A 166 24.84 40.35 22.28
CA LEU A 166 24.78 41.47 21.35
C LEU A 166 24.25 42.75 22.01
N ASN A 167 23.24 42.64 22.89
CA ASN A 167 22.74 43.79 23.66
C ASN A 167 23.84 44.39 24.56
N SER A 168 24.68 43.53 25.15
CA SER A 168 25.83 43.96 25.96
C SER A 168 26.86 44.71 25.10
N LEU A 169 27.12 44.22 23.87
CA LEU A 169 28.00 44.90 22.92
C LEU A 169 27.45 46.28 22.50
N VAL A 170 26.15 46.38 22.20
CA VAL A 170 25.48 47.67 21.89
C VAL A 170 25.64 48.64 23.04
N THR A 171 25.42 48.17 24.27
CA THR A 171 25.53 48.99 25.48
C THR A 171 26.96 49.48 25.70
N GLY A 172 27.95 48.60 25.51
CA GLY A 172 29.37 48.97 25.60
C GLY A 172 29.77 50.04 24.59
N GLN A 173 29.39 49.89 23.32
CA GLN A 173 29.68 50.90 22.30
C GLN A 173 28.98 52.24 22.57
N LYS A 174 27.74 52.21 23.07
CA LYS A 174 27.02 53.43 23.44
C LYS A 174 27.75 54.20 24.54
N LYS A 175 28.20 53.53 25.60
CA LYS A 175 28.99 54.16 26.67
C LYS A 175 30.26 54.81 26.15
N ILE A 176 30.99 54.13 25.26
CA ILE A 176 32.21 54.68 24.64
C ILE A 176 31.86 55.94 23.81
N SER A 177 30.78 55.91 23.03
CA SER A 177 30.33 57.06 22.23
C SER A 177 29.90 58.23 23.11
N ASP A 178 29.14 57.98 24.18
CA ASP A 178 28.67 59.00 25.11
C ASP A 178 29.85 59.63 25.87
N PHE A 179 30.82 58.83 26.32
CA PHE A 179 32.05 59.31 26.94
C PHE A 179 32.86 60.20 25.99
N ALA A 180 33.07 59.76 24.73
CA ALA A 180 33.77 60.56 23.73
C ALA A 180 33.07 61.89 23.43
N LEU A 181 31.73 61.90 23.42
CA LEU A 181 30.93 63.10 23.25
C LEU A 181 31.10 64.08 24.41
N GLU A 182 31.08 63.60 25.66
CA GLU A 182 31.27 64.43 26.86
C GLU A 182 32.69 65.01 26.93
N ILE A 183 33.72 64.22 26.63
CA ILE A 183 35.09 64.74 26.50
C ILE A 183 35.20 65.79 25.39
N GLY A 184 34.56 65.55 24.23
CA GLY A 184 34.50 66.51 23.12
C GLY A 184 33.78 67.82 23.46
N ARG A 185 32.85 67.78 24.42
CA ARG A 185 32.17 68.97 24.98
C ARG A 185 32.99 69.69 26.06
N GLY A 186 34.18 69.19 26.40
CA GLY A 186 35.05 69.76 27.43
C GLY A 186 34.72 69.30 28.85
N ASN A 187 33.86 68.27 29.02
CA ASN A 187 33.51 67.73 30.32
C ASN A 187 34.48 66.62 30.75
N TYR A 188 35.66 67.00 31.25
CA TYR A 188 36.72 66.05 31.63
C TYR A 188 36.47 65.29 32.94
N ASN A 189 35.42 65.63 33.67
CA ASN A 189 35.06 64.98 34.95
C ASN A 189 34.06 63.82 34.77
N THR A 190 33.69 63.48 33.53
CA THR A 190 32.78 62.36 33.28
C THR A 190 33.44 61.01 33.63
N PRO A 191 32.82 60.15 34.46
CA PRO A 191 33.34 58.82 34.73
C PRO A 191 33.17 57.90 33.50
N PHE A 192 34.01 56.87 33.43
CA PHE A 192 33.93 55.81 32.41
C PHE A 192 32.96 54.70 32.81
#